data_AF-A0A6P1TSG2-F1
#
_entry.id   AF-A0A6P1TSG2-F1
#
_cell.length_a   1.000
_cell.length_b   1.000
_cell.length_c   1.000
_cell.angle_alpha   90.00
_cell.angle_beta   90.00
_cell.angle_gamma   90.00
#
_symmetry.space_group_name_H-M   'P 1'
#
loop_
_entity.id
_entity.type
_entity.pdbx_description
1 polymer ?
#
loop_
_entity_poly.entity_id
_entity_poly.type
_entity_poly.pdbx_seq_one_letter_code
_entity_poly.pdbx_strand_id
1 'polypeptide(L)'
;MWSCLVFQLLGSFGDNGVIRFAEIIMNILAFIPLGVYICMLKAPWSFVKKLLIIVGLTFVFEIIQFIFAIGRADITDVFSNTLGGIIGIGIYALFSKALKGRTNKVISVLAAVFTILVLLLIALLLVSHRWVIIK
;
A
#
# COMPACT_ATOMS: atom_id res chain seq x y z
N MET A 1 -5.53 -16.20 4.99
CA MET A 1 -6.99 -16.37 4.77
C MET A 1 -7.76 -15.05 4.61
N TRP A 2 -7.12 -13.88 4.80
CA TRP A 2 -7.36 -12.64 4.02
C TRP A 2 -7.01 -12.85 2.53
N SER A 3 -7.38 -14.01 2.03
CA SER A 3 -6.49 -14.84 1.22
C SER A 3 -6.85 -14.73 -0.21
N CYS A 4 -5.83 -14.35 -0.95
CA CYS A 4 -5.86 -13.81 -2.29
C CYS A 4 -6.67 -12.50 -2.36
N LEU A 5 -7.62 -12.30 -1.44
CA LEU A 5 -8.48 -11.17 -1.23
C LEU A 5 -7.73 -9.82 -1.20
N VAL A 6 -8.16 -8.89 -2.01
CA VAL A 6 -9.50 -8.91 -2.62
C VAL A 6 -9.50 -9.56 -4.04
N PHE A 7 -8.61 -10.55 -4.23
CA PHE A 7 -8.42 -11.65 -5.23
C PHE A 7 -7.86 -11.24 -6.59
N GLN A 8 -7.79 -9.94 -6.82
CA GLN A 8 -7.41 -9.17 -8.01
C GLN A 8 -7.84 -7.71 -7.76
N LEU A 9 -8.84 -7.54 -6.87
CA LEU A 9 -9.16 -6.37 -6.09
C LEU A 9 -10.04 -5.28 -6.70
N LEU A 10 -10.73 -5.65 -7.77
CA LEU A 10 -12.04 -5.19 -8.30
C LEU A 10 -12.13 -5.52 -9.80
N GLY A 11 -11.21 -6.31 -10.36
CA GLY A 11 -11.13 -6.61 -11.79
C GLY A 11 -11.18 -8.09 -12.13
N SER A 12 -12.32 -8.75 -11.92
CA SER A 12 -12.82 -9.75 -12.87
C SER A 12 -14.29 -9.36 -13.03
N PHE A 13 -14.71 -8.85 -14.19
CA PHE A 13 -14.94 -9.61 -15.43
C PHE A 13 -14.71 -8.74 -16.68
N GLY A 14 -14.10 -9.32 -17.72
CA GLY A 14 -14.21 -8.87 -19.12
C GLY A 14 -13.13 -7.90 -19.62
N ASP A 15 -12.48 -8.28 -20.73
CA ASP A 15 -11.47 -7.57 -21.53
C ASP A 15 -10.09 -7.29 -20.90
N ASN A 16 -9.09 -8.02 -21.43
CA ASN A 16 -7.71 -8.17 -20.95
C ASN A 16 -6.94 -6.86 -20.70
N GLY A 17 -7.37 -5.73 -21.30
CA GLY A 17 -6.76 -4.41 -21.10
C GLY A 17 -7.21 -3.73 -19.81
N VAL A 18 -8.49 -3.81 -19.45
CA VAL A 18 -9.08 -3.07 -18.32
C VAL A 18 -8.55 -3.60 -16.98
N ILE A 19 -8.39 -4.93 -16.87
CA ILE A 19 -7.86 -5.58 -15.67
C ILE A 19 -6.42 -5.12 -15.38
N ARG A 20 -5.56 -5.05 -16.41
CA ARG A 20 -4.16 -4.59 -16.25
C ARG A 20 -4.07 -3.14 -15.76
N PHE A 21 -4.94 -2.25 -16.22
CA PHE A 21 -4.93 -0.86 -15.75
C PHE A 21 -5.39 -0.75 -14.29
N ALA A 22 -6.38 -1.54 -13.88
CA ALA A 22 -6.83 -1.57 -12.48
C ALA A 22 -5.71 -2.08 -11.55
N GLU A 23 -4.99 -3.13 -11.94
CA GLU A 23 -3.84 -3.67 -11.20
C GLU A 23 -2.75 -2.60 -11.00
N ILE A 24 -2.38 -1.88 -12.06
CA ILE A 24 -1.41 -0.78 -12.00
C ILE A 24 -1.84 0.30 -10.99
N ILE A 25 -3.10 0.74 -11.06
CA ILE A 25 -3.62 1.77 -10.15
C ILE A 25 -3.60 1.28 -8.70
N MET A 26 -4.01 0.04 -8.46
CA MET A 26 -4.03 -0.55 -7.12
C MET A 26 -2.62 -0.68 -6.53
N ASN A 27 -1.63 -1.06 -7.36
CA ASN A 27 -0.22 -1.12 -6.98
C ASN A 27 0.35 0.26 -6.62
N ILE A 28 0.03 1.29 -7.43
CA ILE A 28 0.37 2.69 -7.10
C ILE A 28 -0.22 3.09 -5.74
N LEU A 29 -1.53 2.87 -5.54
CA LEU A 29 -2.23 3.26 -4.31
C LEU A 29 -1.68 2.55 -3.07
N ALA A 30 -1.33 1.26 -3.20
CA ALA A 30 -0.75 0.46 -2.12
C ALA A 30 0.62 0.98 -1.65
N PHE A 31 1.42 1.57 -2.56
CA PHE A 31 2.76 2.07 -2.24
C PHE A 31 2.81 3.54 -1.80
N ILE A 32 1.72 4.30 -1.92
CA ILE A 32 1.63 5.68 -1.41
C ILE A 32 1.96 5.77 0.09
N PRO A 33 1.36 4.96 0.98
CA PRO A 33 1.70 4.98 2.41
C PRO A 33 3.19 4.72 2.67
N LEU A 34 3.83 3.82 1.90
CA LEU A 34 5.25 3.54 2.03
C LEU A 34 6.11 4.78 1.78
N GLY A 35 5.83 5.51 0.69
CA GLY A 35 6.54 6.76 0.37
C GLY A 35 6.36 7.84 1.45
N VAL A 36 5.17 7.92 2.03
CA VAL A 36 4.89 8.80 3.17
C VAL A 36 5.71 8.40 4.40
N TYR A 37 5.73 7.11 4.75
CA TYR A 37 6.47 6.61 5.92
C TYR A 37 7.99 6.80 5.80
N ILE A 38 8.56 6.60 4.60
CA ILE A 38 9.99 6.87 4.35
C ILE A 38 10.32 8.35 4.62
N CYS A 39 9.39 9.26 4.36
CA CYS A 39 9.59 10.67 4.66
C CYS A 39 9.40 11.02 6.14
N MET A 40 8.63 10.22 6.88
CA MET A 40 8.46 10.36 8.34
C MET A 40 9.69 9.91 9.12
N LEU A 41 10.51 9.02 8.55
CA LEU A 41 11.81 8.68 9.12
C LEU A 41 12.61 9.97 9.25
N LYS A 42 12.92 10.37 10.50
CA LYS A 42 13.65 11.61 10.84
C LYS A 42 15.11 11.61 10.37
N ALA A 43 15.48 10.72 9.45
CA ALA A 43 16.81 10.66 8.91
C ALA A 43 17.02 11.82 7.91
N PRO A 44 18.18 12.49 7.93
CA PRO A 44 18.53 13.56 6.98
C PRO A 44 18.89 12.97 5.61
N TRP A 45 18.00 12.15 5.04
CA TRP A 45 18.20 11.52 3.75
C TRP A 45 17.81 12.48 2.62
N SER A 46 18.71 12.61 1.65
CA SER A 46 18.41 13.31 0.39
C SER A 46 17.27 12.62 -0.34
N PHE A 47 16.58 13.36 -1.22
CA PHE A 47 15.51 12.82 -2.06
C PHE A 47 15.97 11.58 -2.83
N VAL A 48 17.20 11.59 -3.34
CA VAL A 48 17.81 10.45 -4.05
C VAL A 48 17.92 9.21 -3.16
N LYS A 49 18.34 9.35 -1.89
CA LYS A 49 18.40 8.22 -0.95
C LYS A 49 17.01 7.67 -0.66
N LYS A 50 16.00 8.54 -0.49
CA LYS A 50 14.61 8.10 -0.28
C LYS A 50 14.09 7.33 -1.49
N LEU A 51 14.38 7.82 -2.70
CA LEU A 51 14.02 7.15 -3.95
C LEU A 51 14.71 5.78 -4.09
N LEU A 52 16.01 5.69 -3.80
CA LEU A 52 16.74 4.41 -3.82
C LEU A 52 16.16 3.41 -2.82
N ILE A 53 15.76 3.86 -1.63
CA ILE A 53 15.11 2.99 -0.64
C ILE A 53 13.75 2.52 -1.13
N ILE A 54 12.95 3.40 -1.76
CA ILE A 54 11.68 2.99 -2.39
C ILE A 54 11.95 1.91 -3.42
N VAL A 55 12.83 2.18 -4.41
CA VAL A 55 13.13 1.22 -5.48
C VAL A 55 13.64 -0.10 -4.88
N GLY A 56 14.56 -0.06 -3.92
CA GLY A 56 15.07 -1.24 -3.23
C GLY A 56 13.97 -2.02 -2.51
N LEU A 57 13.07 -1.35 -1.78
CA LEU A 57 11.95 -1.98 -1.11
C LEU A 57 10.94 -2.58 -2.10
N THR A 58 10.65 -1.90 -3.21
CA THR A 58 9.76 -2.44 -4.26
C THR A 58 10.34 -3.70 -4.88
N PHE A 59 11.66 -3.76 -5.09
CA PHE A 59 12.33 -4.94 -5.64
C PHE A 59 12.37 -6.11 -4.65
N VAL A 60 12.61 -5.83 -3.36
CA VAL A 60 12.52 -6.85 -2.30
C VAL A 60 11.09 -7.38 -2.19
N PHE A 61 10.08 -6.51 -2.31
CA PHE A 61 8.69 -6.91 -2.27
C PHE A 61 8.35 -7.88 -3.42
N GLU A 62 8.84 -7.58 -4.62
CA GLU A 62 8.71 -8.43 -5.80
C GLU A 62 9.35 -9.81 -5.59
N ILE A 63 10.59 -9.85 -5.04
CA ILE A 63 11.29 -11.10 -4.73
C ILE A 63 10.49 -11.93 -3.72
N ILE A 64 9.91 -11.29 -2.69
CA ILE A 64 9.07 -11.97 -1.71
C ILE A 64 7.83 -12.54 -2.39
N GLN A 65 7.15 -11.75 -3.23
CA GLN A 65 5.96 -12.21 -3.97
C GLN A 65 6.28 -13.41 -4.88
N PHE A 66 7.46 -13.39 -5.51
CA PHE A 66 7.96 -14.49 -6.32
C PHE A 66 8.25 -15.75 -5.48
N ILE A 67 9.02 -15.64 -4.39
CA ILE A 67 9.40 -16.78 -3.53
C ILE A 67 8.18 -17.44 -2.90
N PHE A 68 7.24 -16.65 -2.38
CA PHE A 68 6.06 -17.17 -1.71
C PHE A 68 4.92 -17.54 -2.68
N ALA A 69 5.14 -17.41 -4.00
CA ALA A 69 4.15 -17.64 -5.05
C ALA A 69 2.81 -16.94 -4.78
N ILE A 70 2.85 -15.77 -4.13
CA ILE A 70 1.66 -14.99 -3.74
C ILE A 70 1.05 -14.28 -4.96
N GLY A 71 1.85 -14.02 -6.00
CA GLY A 71 1.42 -13.33 -7.22
C GLY A 71 2.32 -13.61 -8.44
N ARG A 72 1.97 -13.03 -9.59
CA ARG A 72 2.86 -12.99 -10.77
C ARG A 72 3.87 -11.88 -10.54
N ALA A 73 5.15 -12.23 -10.56
CA ALA A 73 6.19 -11.21 -10.61
C ALA A 73 6.22 -10.60 -12.02
N ASP A 74 5.86 -9.33 -12.17
CA ASP A 74 5.88 -8.56 -13.42
C ASP A 74 6.61 -7.24 -13.19
N ILE A 75 7.55 -6.91 -14.09
CA ILE A 75 8.32 -5.67 -14.01
C ILE A 75 7.42 -4.42 -14.00
N THR A 76 6.24 -4.52 -14.60
CA THR A 76 5.21 -3.47 -14.60
C THR A 76 4.77 -3.09 -13.19
N ASP A 77 4.78 -4.05 -12.25
CA ASP A 77 4.39 -3.82 -10.87
C ASP A 77 5.49 -3.08 -10.11
N VAL A 78 6.76 -3.39 -10.37
CA VAL A 78 7.90 -2.63 -9.82
C VAL A 78 7.83 -1.15 -10.21
N PHE A 79 7.48 -0.84 -11.47
CA PHE A 79 7.27 0.54 -11.92
C PHE A 79 6.10 1.21 -11.21
N SER A 80 4.96 0.54 -11.14
CA SER A 80 3.73 1.05 -10.50
C SER A 80 3.96 1.30 -9.00
N ASN A 81 4.65 0.39 -8.32
CA ASN A 81 5.02 0.51 -6.91
C ASN A 81 5.98 1.67 -6.67
N THR A 82 6.96 1.86 -7.57
CA THR A 82 7.89 2.99 -7.52
C THR A 82 7.16 4.32 -7.69
N LEU A 83 6.23 4.41 -8.64
CA LEU A 83 5.39 5.59 -8.85
C LEU A 83 4.53 5.90 -7.61
N GLY A 84 3.93 4.88 -7.01
CA GLY A 84 3.21 5.00 -5.73
C GLY A 84 4.08 5.60 -4.62
N GLY A 85 5.31 5.10 -4.48
CA GLY A 85 6.27 5.63 -3.51
C GLY A 85 6.64 7.10 -3.77
N ILE A 86 6.88 7.49 -5.03
CA ILE A 86 7.17 8.88 -5.41
C ILE A 86 5.98 9.79 -5.08
N ILE A 87 4.76 9.36 -5.43
CA ILE A 87 3.53 10.10 -5.09
C ILE A 87 3.40 10.26 -3.57
N GLY A 88 3.70 9.22 -2.80
CA GLY A 88 3.73 9.26 -1.33
C GLY A 88 4.73 10.29 -0.78
N ILE A 89 5.93 10.40 -1.35
CA ILE A 89 6.89 11.46 -1.00
C ILE A 89 6.29 12.85 -1.27
N GLY A 90 5.67 13.04 -2.45
CA GLY A 90 5.03 14.30 -2.82
C GLY A 90 3.90 14.70 -1.89
N ILE A 91 3.03 13.75 -1.54
CA ILE A 91 1.94 13.93 -0.57
C ILE A 91 2.50 14.36 0.79
N TYR A 92 3.53 13.66 1.30
CA TYR A 92 4.15 14.06 2.57
C TYR A 92 4.77 15.46 2.49
N ALA A 93 5.43 15.82 1.39
CA ALA A 93 5.99 17.15 1.21
C ALA A 93 4.91 18.24 1.23
N LEU A 94 3.76 17.99 0.59
CA LEU A 94 2.60 18.89 0.61
C LEU A 94 2.04 19.06 2.03
N PHE A 95 1.80 17.96 2.74
CA PHE A 95 1.35 18.00 4.14
C PHE A 95 2.39 18.63 5.08
N SER A 96 3.68 18.43 4.83
CA SER A 96 4.78 19.05 5.59
C SER A 96 4.76 20.57 5.44
N LYS A 97 4.54 21.06 4.22
CA LYS A 97 4.39 22.50 3.93
C LYS A 97 3.13 23.09 4.56
N ALA A 98 2.02 22.37 4.54
CA ALA A 98 0.74 22.82 5.09
C ALA A 98 0.71 22.82 6.63
N LEU A 99 1.20 21.74 7.27
CA LEU A 99 1.06 21.50 8.71
C LEU A 99 2.30 21.87 9.53
N LYS A 100 3.36 22.41 8.89
CA LYS A 100 4.55 23.04 9.49
C LYS A 100 5.06 22.38 10.78
N GLY A 101 5.22 21.05 10.77
CA GLY A 101 5.79 20.27 11.88
C GLY A 101 4.81 19.38 12.65
N ARG A 102 3.49 19.50 12.43
CA ARG A 102 2.49 18.57 13.00
C ARG A 102 2.21 17.37 12.09
N THR A 103 2.78 17.34 10.89
CA THR A 103 2.55 16.34 9.84
C THR A 103 2.67 14.91 10.34
N ASN A 104 3.76 14.57 11.03
CA ASN A 104 3.97 13.19 11.51
C ASN A 104 2.90 12.78 12.52
N LYS A 105 2.47 13.69 13.40
CA LYS A 105 1.40 13.42 14.37
C LYS A 105 0.07 13.21 13.66
N VAL A 106 -0.28 14.09 12.71
CA VAL A 106 -1.54 13.99 11.96
C VAL A 106 -1.58 12.69 11.14
N ILE A 107 -0.53 12.39 10.39
CA ILE A 107 -0.46 11.15 9.58
C ILE A 107 -0.51 9.93 10.48
N SER A 108 0.18 9.92 11.63
CA SER A 108 0.14 8.79 12.57
C SER A 108 -1.25 8.60 13.18
N VAL A 109 -1.95 9.68 13.55
CA VAL A 109 -3.31 9.60 14.08
C VAL A 109 -4.29 9.09 13.02
N LEU A 110 -4.21 9.62 11.79
CA LEU A 110 -5.03 9.15 10.68
C LEU A 110 -4.78 7.67 10.37
N ALA A 111 -3.51 7.24 10.35
CA ALA A 111 -3.14 5.86 10.16
C ALA A 111 -3.67 4.97 11.29
N ALA A 112 -3.53 5.38 12.55
CA ALA A 112 -4.02 4.62 13.70
C ALA A 112 -5.55 4.46 13.68
N VAL A 113 -6.28 5.53 13.39
CA VAL A 113 -7.75 5.48 13.25
C VAL A 113 -8.14 4.53 12.13
N PHE A 114 -7.52 4.63 10.97
CA PHE A 114 -7.77 3.73 9.84
C PHE A 114 -7.49 2.26 10.21
N THR A 115 -6.35 1.98 10.87
CA THR A 115 -6.01 0.63 11.32
C THR A 115 -7.03 0.08 12.32
N ILE A 116 -7.48 0.88 13.29
CA ILE A 116 -8.50 0.47 14.27
C ILE A 116 -9.83 0.15 13.57
N LEU A 117 -10.26 1.00 12.62
CA LEU A 117 -11.49 0.77 11.85
C LEU A 117 -11.42 -0.51 11.04
N VAL A 118 -10.29 -0.75 10.36
CA VAL A 118 -10.07 -2.00 9.62
C VAL A 118 -10.14 -3.18 10.57
N LEU A 119 -9.37 -3.19 11.66
CA LEU A 119 -9.37 -4.29 12.65
C LEU A 119 -10.76 -4.58 13.21
N LEU A 120 -11.54 -3.55 13.50
CA LEU A 120 -12.92 -3.69 13.97
C LEU A 120 -13.80 -4.34 12.90
N LEU A 121 -13.68 -3.93 11.64
CA LEU A 121 -14.37 -4.55 10.52
C LEU A 121 -13.97 -6.04 10.37
N ILE A 122 -12.67 -6.36 10.46
CA ILE A 122 -12.19 -7.76 10.42
C ILE A 122 -12.86 -8.57 11.53
N ALA A 123 -12.85 -8.05 12.76
CA ALA A 123 -13.42 -8.74 13.91
C ALA A 123 -14.92 -9.00 13.74
N LEU A 124 -15.68 -8.02 13.26
CA LEU A 124 -17.11 -8.17 12.95
C LEU A 124 -17.36 -9.24 11.89
N LEU A 125 -16.57 -9.26 10.81
CA LEU A 125 -16.69 -10.25 9.74
C LEU A 125 -16.34 -11.67 10.23
N LEU A 126 -15.33 -11.82 11.09
CA LEU A 126 -14.98 -13.12 11.66
C LEU A 126 -16.06 -13.63 12.63
N VAL A 127 -16.66 -12.73 13.43
CA VAL A 127 -17.77 -13.08 14.31
C VAL A 127 -18.98 -13.51 13.48
N SER A 128 -19.37 -12.73 12.46
CA SER A 128 -20.52 -13.07 11.62
C SER A 128 -20.32 -14.40 10.89
N HIS A 129 -19.12 -14.67 10.36
CA HIS A 129 -18.82 -15.93 9.68
C HIS A 129 -18.83 -17.13 10.62
N ARG A 130 -18.38 -16.96 11.89
CA ARG A 130 -18.48 -18.01 12.92
C ARG A 130 -19.93 -18.29 13.32
N TRP A 131 -20.78 -17.27 13.34
CA TRP A 131 -22.21 -17.41 13.62
C TRP A 131 -22.99 -18.17 12.52
N VAL A 132 -22.58 -18.04 11.25
CA VAL A 132 -23.23 -18.73 10.12
C VAL A 132 -22.92 -20.22 10.07
N ILE A 133 -21.77 -20.67 10.57
CA ILE A 133 -21.36 -22.09 10.54
C ILE A 133 -22.01 -22.92 11.68
N ILE A 134 -22.48 -22.28 12.76
CA ILE A 134 -23.02 -22.98 13.95
C ILE A 134 -24.55 -23.17 13.87
N LYS A 135 -25.21 -22.59 12.86
CA LYS A 135 -26.61 -22.91 12.51
C LYS A 135 -26.65 -23.98 11.42
#